data_AF-A0A9X7SZZ4-F1
#
_entry.id   AF-A0A9X7SZZ4-F1
#
_cell.length_a   1.000
_cell.length_b   1.000
_cell.length_c   1.000
_cell.angle_alpha   90.00
_cell.angle_beta   90.00
_cell.angle_gamma   90.00
#
_symmetry.space_group_name_H-M   'P 1'
#
loop_
_entity.id
_entity.type
_entity.pdbx_description
1 polymer ?
#
loop_
_entity_poly.entity_id
_entity_poly.type
_entity_poly.pdbx_seq_one_letter_code
_entity_poly.pdbx_strand_id
1 'polypeptide(L)' 'MNGMDWVEFIRKTEDKMYHLHRAIDGICNEPDYKESVSALTEVVRDYQVLVEKAKDELRGVDLHRDRDHDRDRVHGDCY' A
#
# COMPACT_ATOMS: atom_id res chain seq x y z
N MET A 1 -8.05 -9.43 -4.61
CA MET A 1 -7.64 -9.14 -3.23
C MET A 1 -8.85 -8.64 -2.48
N ASN A 2 -9.11 -9.18 -1.29
CA ASN A 2 -10.07 -8.59 -0.37
C ASN A 2 -9.40 -7.39 0.35
N GLY A 3 -10.18 -6.59 1.10
CA GLY A 3 -9.64 -5.42 1.80
C GLY A 3 -8.54 -5.76 2.82
N MET A 4 -8.61 -6.93 3.46
CA MET A 4 -7.59 -7.38 4.42
C MET A 4 -6.26 -7.72 3.74
N ASP A 5 -6.30 -8.33 2.55
CA ASP A 5 -5.13 -8.63 1.73
C ASP A 5 -4.40 -7.34 1.30
N TRP A 6 -5.15 -6.28 0.99
CA TRP A 6 -4.60 -4.97 0.63
C TRP A 6 -3.91 -4.30 1.82
N VAL A 7 -4.53 -4.32 3.00
CA VAL A 7 -3.92 -3.81 4.24
C VAL A 7 -2.61 -4.55 4.55
N GLU A 8 -2.61 -5.88 4.44
CA GLU A 8 -1.40 -6.67 4.66
C GLU A 8 -0.32 -6.36 3.62
N PHE A 9 -0.70 -6.21 2.34
CA PHE A 9 0.22 -5.83 1.27
C PHE A 9 0.87 -4.46 1.52
N ILE A 10 0.07 -3.45 1.87
CA ILE A 10 0.56 -2.10 2.18
C ILE A 10 1.55 -2.18 3.33
N ARG A 11 1.16 -2.81 4.45
CA ARG A 11 2.00 -2.92 5.65
C ARG A 11 3.34 -3.62 5.35
N LYS A 12 3.32 -4.73 4.62
CA LYS A 12 4.56 -5.46 4.25
C LYS A 12 5.44 -4.64 3.32
N THR A 13 4.85 -3.84 2.43
CA THR A 13 5.61 -3.03 1.47
C THR A 13 6.24 -1.82 2.16
N GLU A 14 5.52 -1.15 3.07
CA GLU A 14 6.05 -0.06 3.90
C GLU A 14 7.18 -0.54 4.82
N ASP A 15 7.08 -1.73 5.41
CA ASP A 15 8.15 -2.35 6.21
C ASP A 15 9.42 -2.62 5.38
N LYS A 16 9.27 -3.12 4.14
CA LYS A 16 10.40 -3.28 3.21
C LYS A 16 11.03 -1.94 2.85
N MET A 17 10.23 -0.91 2.60
CA MET A 17 10.74 0.44 2.32
C MET A 17 11.55 0.99 3.49
N TYR A 18 11.08 0.78 4.73
CA TYR A 18 11.83 1.16 5.93
C TYR A 18 13.23 0.50 5.96
N HIS A 19 13.30 -0.80 5.66
CA HIS A 19 14.58 -1.51 5.58
C HIS A 19 15.47 -1.04 4.43
N LEU A 20 14.90 -0.69 3.27
CA LEU A 20 15.65 -0.11 2.15
C LEU A 20 16.25 1.24 2.51
N HIS A 21 15.48 2.13 3.15
CA HIS A 21 16.00 3.41 3.64
C HIS A 21 17.16 3.22 4.61
N ARG A 22 17.01 2.31 5.58
CA ARG A 22 18.09 1.99 6.53
C ARG A 22 19.34 1.44 5.85
N ALA A 23 19.17 0.61 4.81
CA ALA A 23 20.29 0.07 4.04
C ALA A 23 21.00 1.18 3.26
N ILE A 24 20.23 2.06 2.59
CA ILE A 24 20.76 3.23 1.87
C ILE A 24 21.54 4.13 2.82
N ASP A 25 20.99 4.48 3.99
CA ASP A 25 21.66 5.30 4.99
C ASP A 25 23.00 4.72 5.44
N GLY A 26 23.10 3.39 5.49
CA GLY A 26 24.32 2.68 5.86
C GLY A 26 25.42 2.70 4.79
N ILE A 27 25.09 2.91 3.51
CA ILE A 27 26.04 2.79 2.39
C ILE A 27 26.16 4.07 1.54
N CYS A 28 25.35 5.10 1.79
CA CYS A 28 25.24 6.27 0.92
C CYS A 28 26.51 7.12 0.79
N ASN A 29 27.41 7.05 1.78
CA ASN A 29 28.68 7.78 1.80
C ASN A 29 29.84 6.97 1.22
N GLU A 30 29.63 5.68 0.96
CA GLU A 30 30.68 4.80 0.46
C GLU A 30 30.75 4.91 -1.08
N PRO A 31 31.87 5.41 -1.65
CA PRO A 31 31.96 5.74 -3.07
C PRO A 31 31.77 4.53 -4.00
N ASP A 32 32.14 3.34 -3.53
CA ASP A 32 32.01 2.09 -4.29
C ASP A 32 30.55 1.64 -4.43
N TYR A 33 29.64 2.15 -3.60
CA TYR A 33 28.22 1.75 -3.60
C TYR A 33 27.30 2.75 -4.30
N LYS A 34 27.85 3.75 -5.02
CA LYS A 34 27.08 4.82 -5.65
C LYS A 34 25.98 4.30 -6.59
N GLU A 35 26.29 3.26 -7.38
CA GLU A 35 25.31 2.60 -8.25
C GLU A 35 24.23 1.87 -7.44
N SER A 36 24.63 1.14 -6.40
CA SER A 36 23.69 0.43 -5.51
C SER A 36 22.73 1.40 -4.82
N VAL A 37 23.24 2.53 -4.32
CA VAL A 37 22.43 3.59 -3.71
C VAL A 37 21.42 4.15 -4.71
N SER A 38 21.83 4.39 -5.96
CA SER A 38 20.94 4.85 -7.02
C SER A 38 19.82 3.85 -7.29
N ALA A 39 20.18 2.58 -7.51
CA ALA A 39 19.21 1.52 -7.79
C ALA A 39 18.23 1.29 -6.63
N LEU A 40 18.71 1.24 -5.39
CA LEU A 40 17.86 1.09 -4.21
C LEU A 40 16.92 2.28 -4.03
N THR A 41 17.37 3.50 -4.36
CA THR A 41 16.53 4.70 -4.32
C THR A 41 15.40 4.63 -5.36
N GLU A 42 15.66 4.10 -6.55
CA GLU A 42 14.62 3.86 -7.56
C GLU A 42 13.59 2.83 -7.08
N VAL A 43 14.04 1.72 -6.50
CA VAL A 43 13.14 0.69 -5.92
C VAL A 43 12.25 1.27 -4.82
N VAL A 44 12.78 2.15 -3.96
CA VAL A 44 11.97 2.85 -2.95
C VAL A 44 10.87 3.70 -3.60
N ARG A 45 11.18 4.43 -4.68
CA ARG A 45 10.18 5.24 -5.40
C ARG A 45 9.10 4.37 -6.03
N ASP A 46 9.47 3.24 -6.61
CA ASP A 46 8.50 2.29 -7.17
C ASP A 46 7.57 1.75 -6.08
N TYR A 47 8.12 1.42 -4.90
CA TYR A 47 7.32 0.95 -3.77
C TYR A 47 6.39 2.04 -3.22
N GLN A 48 6.83 3.30 -3.19
CA GLN A 48 5.95 4.43 -2.84
C GLN A 48 4.73 4.49 -3.79
N VAL A 49 4.97 4.43 -5.09
CA VAL A 49 3.88 4.45 -6.10
C VAL A 49 2.95 3.24 -5.94
N LEU A 50 3.50 2.05 -5.67
CA LEU A 50 2.71 0.85 -5.45
C LEU A 50 1.83 0.94 -4.20
N VAL A 51 2.38 1.47 -3.10
CA VAL A 51 1.64 1.67 -1.85
C VAL A 51 0.50 2.66 -2.03
N GLU A 52 0.73 3.79 -2.71
CA GLU A 52 -0.32 4.78 -2.95
C GLU A 52 -1.45 4.19 -3.83
N LYS A 53 -1.11 3.45 -4.89
CA LYS A 53 -2.10 2.72 -5.69
C LYS A 53 -2.90 1.72 -4.85
N ALA A 54 -2.23 0.94 -4.00
CA ALA A 54 -2.90 -0.02 -3.13
C ALA A 54 -3.84 0.65 -2.12
N LYS A 55 -3.47 1.83 -1.59
CA LYS A 55 -4.33 2.64 -0.71
C LYS A 55 -5.58 3.12 -1.45
N ASP A 56 -5.44 3.54 -2.71
CA ASP A 56 -6.58 3.97 -3.53
C ASP A 56 -7.54 2.81 -3.83
N GLU A 57 -7.01 1.63 -4.19
CA GLU A 57 -7.81 0.41 -4.38
C GLU A 57 -8.55 -0.01 -3.09
N LEU A 58 -7.87 0.05 -1.94
CA LEU A 58 -8.47 -0.26 -0.64
C LEU A 58 -9.65 0.66 -0.31
N ARG A 59 -9.51 1.97 -0.58
CA ARG A 59 -10.62 2.93 -0.43
C ARG A 59 -11.80 2.59 -1.34
N GLY A 60 -11.52 2.14 -2.56
CA GLY A 60 -12.54 1.65 -3.49
C GLY A 60 -13.30 0.43 -2.95
N VAL A 61 -12.62 -0.47 -2.24
CA VAL A 61 -13.24 -1.66 -1.62
C VAL A 61 -14.17 -1.28 -0.47
N ASP A 62 -13.77 -0.35 0.40
CA ASP A 62 -14.64 0.12 1.50
C ASP A 62 -15.94 0.79 0.97
N LEU A 63 -15.84 1.60 -0.09
CA LEU A 63 -17.01 2.28 -0.69
C LEU A 63 -18.04 1.33 -1.31
N HIS A 64 -17.63 0.17 -1.80
CA HIS A 64 -18.56 -0.85 -2.32
C HIS A 64 -19.27 -1.60 -1.20
N ARG A 65 -18.60 -1.78 -0.05
CA ARG A 65 -19.17 -2.47 1.11
C ARG A 65 -20.31 -1.68 1.76
N ASP A 66 -20.25 -0.35 1.73
CA ASP A 66 -21.34 0.50 2.23
C ASP A 66 -22.58 0.50 1.32
N ARG A 67 -22.44 0.22 0.02
CA ARG A 67 -23.58 0.22 -0.93
C ARG A 67 -24.45 -1.03 -0.88
N ASP A 68 -23.92 -2.17 -0.47
CA ASP A 68 -24.71 -3.40 -0.34
C ASP A 68 -25.56 -3.42 0.94
N HIS A 69 -25.22 -2.62 1.96
CA HIS A 69 -25.93 -2.63 3.23
C HIS A 69 -27.22 -1.78 3.26
N ASP A 70 -27.46 -0.96 2.24
CA ASP A 70 -28.63 -0.08 2.12
C ASP A 70 -29.80 -0.70 1.33
N ARG A 71 -29.60 -1.84 0.65
CA ARG A 71 -30.66 -2.48 -0.16
C ARG A 71 -31.58 -3.44 0.59
N ASP A 72 -31.20 -3.88 1.80
CA ASP A 72 -31.98 -4.87 2.56
C ASP A 72 -32.95 -4.25 3.59
N ARG A 73 -33.07 -2.90 3.67
CA ARG A 73 -33.96 -2.24 4.65
C ARG A 73 -35.32 -1.79 4.12
N VAL A 74 -35.68 -2.07 2.86
CA VAL A 74 -36.97 -1.66 2.27
C VAL A 74 -37.80 -2.88 1.84
N HIS A 75 -37.98 -3.86 2.74
CA HIS A 75 -38.99 -4.91 2.54
C HIS A 75 -39.54 -5.46 3.86
N GLY A 76 -40.17 -4.59 4.63
CA GLY A 76 -40.93 -4.98 5.81
C GLY A 76 -41.81 -3.83 6.27
N ASP A 77 -43.11 -4.08 6.34
CA ASP A 77 -44.15 -3.24 6.94
C ASP A 77 -44.84 -2.22 6.03
N CYS A 78 -45.76 -2.75 5.21
CA CYS A 78 -47.06 -2.11 5.03
C CYS A 78 -48.13 -3.14 5.43
N TYR A 79 -48.77 -2.90 6.58
CA TYR A 79 -50.06 -3.50 6.97
C TYR A 79 -51.20 -2.93 6.12
#